data_AF-A0A1I6WUV0-F1
#
_entry.id   AF-A0A1I6WUV0-F1
#
_cell.length_a   1.000
_cell.length_b   1.000
_cell.length_c   1.000
_cell.angle_alpha   90.00
_cell.angle_beta   90.00
_cell.angle_gamma   90.00
#
_symmetry.space_group_name_H-M   'P 1'
#
loop_
_entity.id
_entity.type
_entity.pdbx_description
1 polymer ?
#
loop_
_entity_poly.entity_id
_entity_poly.type
_entity_poly.pdbx_seq_one_letter_code
_entity_poly.pdbx_strand_id
1 'polypeptide(L)'
;MVDFDLIRKEIADEYTQPHSHPWVIGFSGGKDSTLVTHLVFEFLMSLPRSKRTRPVHIVSNDTLVESPLVVSHMRQACEDIQMACPHAVAQVRS
;
A
#
# COMPACT_ATOMS: atom_id res chain seq x y z
N MET A 1 15.89 11.85 14.60
CA MET A 1 14.42 11.82 14.72
C MET A 1 13.89 11.59 13.31
N VAL A 2 12.99 10.64 13.09
CA VAL A 2 12.42 10.40 11.76
C VAL A 2 11.48 11.56 11.44
N ASP A 3 11.68 12.20 10.29
CA ASP A 3 10.83 13.27 9.81
C ASP A 3 9.73 12.68 8.92
N PHE A 4 8.51 12.59 9.45
CA PHE A 4 7.37 12.03 8.72
C PHE A 4 6.92 12.91 7.56
N ASP A 5 7.15 14.22 7.61
CA ASP A 5 6.75 15.13 6.54
C ASP A 5 7.66 14.97 5.34
N LEU A 6 8.95 14.70 5.57
CA LEU A 6 9.87 14.31 4.51
C LEU A 6 9.43 13.02 3.80
N ILE A 7 9.07 11.97 4.56
CA ILE A 7 8.61 10.70 3.98
C ILE A 7 7.32 10.89 3.16
N ARG A 8 6.36 11.65 3.68
CA ARG A 8 5.12 11.95 2.94
C ARG A 8 5.41 12.69 1.64
N LYS A 9 6.36 13.62 1.66
CA LYS A 9 6.80 14.34 0.47
C LYS A 9 7.46 13.39 -0.54
N GLU A 10 8.35 12.51 -0.09
CA GLU A 10 8.98 11.51 -0.96
C GLU A 10 7.95 10.58 -1.62
N ILE A 11 6.93 10.15 -0.87
CA ILE A 11 5.81 9.35 -1.42
C ILE A 11 5.05 10.14 -2.50
N ALA A 12 4.75 11.41 -2.24
CA ALA A 12 4.02 12.26 -3.18
C ALA A 12 4.83 12.52 -4.46
N ASP A 13 6.11 12.84 -4.30
CA ASP A 13 7.04 13.11 -5.40
C ASP A 13 7.19 11.84 -6.27
N GLU A 14 7.36 10.66 -5.67
CA GLU A 14 7.45 9.39 -6.40
C GLU A 14 6.14 9.02 -7.11
N TYR A 15 4.97 9.23 -6.48
CA TYR A 15 3.67 8.91 -7.11
C TYR A 15 3.44 9.71 -8.39
N THR A 16 3.82 10.98 -8.35
CA THR A 16 3.49 11.96 -9.38
C THR A 16 4.45 11.95 -10.57
N GLN A 17 5.57 11.22 -10.45
CA GLN A 17 6.47 11.02 -11.57
C GLN A 17 5.78 10.27 -12.74
N PRO A 18 6.18 10.55 -13.99
CA PRO A 18 5.63 9.88 -15.15
C PRO A 18 6.12 8.43 -15.21
N HIS A 19 5.25 7.49 -14.87
CA HIS A 19 5.52 6.05 -14.87
C HIS A 19 4.60 5.31 -15.85
N SER A 20 5.16 4.39 -16.64
CA SER A 20 4.41 3.49 -17.53
C SER A 20 3.99 2.17 -16.86
N HIS A 21 4.38 1.97 -15.60
CA HIS A 21 4.18 0.73 -14.84
C HIS A 21 3.44 1.00 -13.53
N PRO A 22 2.66 0.02 -13.02
CA PRO A 22 1.99 0.16 -11.74
C PRO A 22 3.00 0.28 -10.60
N TRP A 23 2.61 0.93 -9.51
CA TRP A 23 3.43 0.98 -8.31
C TRP A 23 3.17 -0.25 -7.45
N VAL A 24 4.19 -1.06 -7.22
CA VAL A 24 4.10 -2.25 -6.36
C VAL A 24 4.66 -1.94 -4.97
N ILE A 25 3.87 -2.22 -3.93
CA ILE A 25 4.26 -2.14 -2.52
C ILE A 25 4.41 -3.57 -1.99
N GLY A 26 5.62 -3.91 -1.54
CA GLY A 26 5.86 -5.15 -0.81
C GLY A 26 5.35 -5.05 0.62
N PHE A 27 4.41 -5.91 1.00
CA PHE A 27 3.84 -5.97 2.33
C PHE A 27 4.22 -7.27 3.03
N SER A 28 4.77 -7.17 4.23
CA SER A 28 5.23 -8.33 5.03
C SER A 28 4.51 -8.48 6.37
N GLY A 29 3.59 -7.57 6.71
CA GLY A 29 2.95 -7.53 8.03
C GLY A 29 3.83 -7.00 9.17
N GLY A 30 5.10 -6.68 8.91
CA GLY A 30 6.00 -6.07 9.89
C GLY A 30 5.75 -4.58 10.11
N LYS A 31 6.43 -3.98 11.12
CA LYS A 31 6.23 -2.55 11.47
C LYS A 31 6.48 -1.60 10.31
N ASP A 32 7.53 -1.85 9.53
CA ASP A 32 7.98 -0.94 8.48
C ASP A 32 7.08 -1.04 7.25
N SER A 33 6.77 -2.25 6.80
CA SER A 33 5.90 -2.46 5.64
C SER A 33 4.45 -2.04 5.94
N THR A 34 3.99 -2.21 7.19
CA THR A 34 2.70 -1.66 7.64
C THR A 34 2.69 -0.14 7.61
N LEU A 35 3.73 0.52 8.16
CA LEU A 35 3.82 1.98 8.18
C LEU A 35 3.89 2.56 6.76
N VAL A 36 4.73 2.00 5.88
CA VAL A 36 4.84 2.44 4.48
C VAL A 36 3.50 2.28 3.76
N THR A 37 2.86 1.12 3.90
CA THR A 37 1.54 0.86 3.29
C THR A 37 0.50 1.87 3.78
N HIS A 38 0.49 2.16 5.09
CA HIS A 38 -0.42 3.13 5.68
C HIS A 38 -0.20 4.55 5.14
N LEU A 39 1.05 5.02 5.08
CA LEU A 39 1.38 6.35 4.57
C LEU A 39 1.02 6.51 3.08
N VAL A 40 1.26 5.48 2.27
CA VAL A 40 0.85 5.51 0.85
C VAL A 40 -0.67 5.54 0.73
N PHE A 41 -1.38 4.74 1.53
CA PHE A 41 -2.84 4.73 1.53
C PHE A 41 -3.43 6.09 1.94
N GLU A 42 -2.91 6.69 3.02
CA GLU A 42 -3.28 8.03 3.47
C GLU A 42 -3.09 9.07 2.36
N PHE A 43 -1.92 9.06 1.71
CA PHE A 43 -1.63 9.94 0.58
C PHE A 43 -2.62 9.74 -0.58
N LEU A 44 -2.86 8.50 -1.01
CA LEU A 44 -3.82 8.22 -2.09
C LEU A 44 -5.24 8.69 -1.75
N MET A 45 -5.66 8.56 -0.48
CA MET A 45 -6.96 9.05 -0.02
C MET A 45 -7.06 10.58 -0.02
N SER A 46 -5.95 11.28 0.25
CA SER A 46 -5.88 12.74 0.18
C SER A 46 -6.03 13.29 -1.25
N LEU A 47 -5.71 12.48 -2.27
CA LEU A 47 -5.82 12.88 -3.67
C LEU A 47 -7.26 12.83 -4.18
N PRO A 48 -7.72 13.80 -4.98
CA PRO A 48 -8.94 13.67 -5.77
C PRO A 48 -8.86 12.44 -6.69
N ARG A 49 -10.00 11.79 -6.95
CA ARG A 49 -10.07 10.62 -7.83
C ARG A 49 -9.44 10.84 -9.21
N SER A 50 -9.57 12.04 -9.77
CA SER A 50 -8.97 12.42 -11.07
C SER A 50 -7.44 12.42 -11.09
N LYS A 51 -6.79 12.51 -9.91
CA LYS A 51 -5.33 12.49 -9.76
C LYS A 51 -4.77 11.10 -9.42
N ARG A 52 -5.63 10.09 -9.22
CA ARG A 52 -5.24 8.71 -8.90
C ARG A 52 -5.03 7.92 -10.20
N THR A 53 -4.04 8.32 -10.99
CA THR A 53 -3.85 7.84 -12.36
C THR A 53 -2.92 6.62 -12.46
N ARG A 54 -1.99 6.47 -11.52
CA ARG A 54 -1.08 5.31 -11.45
C ARG A 54 -1.72 4.20 -10.63
N PRO A 55 -1.94 2.98 -11.19
CA PRO A 55 -2.41 1.84 -10.43
C PRO A 55 -1.39 1.47 -9.34
N VAL A 56 -1.87 1.13 -8.14
CA VAL A 56 -1.03 0.64 -7.04
C VAL A 56 -1.40 -0.82 -6.74
N HIS A 57 -0.41 -1.64 -6.43
CA HIS A 57 -0.59 -3.05 -6.08
C HIS A 57 0.12 -3.31 -4.76
N ILE A 58 -0.57 -3.98 -3.84
CA ILE A 58 0.03 -4.44 -2.59
C ILE A 58 0.26 -5.94 -2.74
N VAL A 59 1.52 -6.35 -2.64
CA VAL A 59 1.92 -7.75 -2.84
C VAL A 59 2.53 -8.26 -1.55
N SER A 60 2.02 -9.39 -1.08
CA SER A 60 2.54 -10.07 0.11
C SER A 60 3.03 -11.46 -0.31
N ASN A 61 4.26 -11.79 0.06
CA ASN A 61 4.80 -13.14 -0.12
C ASN A 61 4.38 -13.97 1.09
N ASP A 62 3.32 -14.76 0.92
CA ASP A 62 2.79 -15.64 1.97
C ASP A 62 3.71 -16.86 2.08
N THR A 63 4.54 -16.91 3.12
CA THR A 63 5.49 -18.02 3.32
C THR A 63 4.83 -19.26 3.92
N LEU A 64 3.53 -19.23 4.23
CA LEU A 64 2.76 -20.29 4.90
C LEU A 64 3.33 -20.70 6.29
N VAL A 65 4.24 -19.91 6.87
CA VAL A 65 4.84 -20.16 8.20
C VAL A 65 4.23 -19.27 9.30
N GLU A 66 3.38 -18.31 8.91
CA GLU A 66 2.74 -17.37 9.82
C GLU A 66 1.57 -18.01 10.59
N SER A 67 1.37 -17.58 11.84
CA SER A 67 0.27 -18.06 12.69
C SER A 67 -1.09 -17.79 12.00
N PRO A 68 -2.08 -18.70 12.10
CA PRO A 68 -3.42 -18.52 11.52
C PRO A 68 -4.07 -17.18 11.86
N LEU A 69 -3.77 -16.65 13.05
CA LEU A 69 -4.24 -15.34 13.51
C LEU A 69 -3.68 -14.20 12.65
N VAL A 70 -2.38 -14.23 12.33
CA VAL A 70 -1.69 -13.20 11.53
C VAL A 70 -2.23 -13.20 10.11
N VAL A 71 -2.39 -14.37 9.50
CA VAL A 71 -2.98 -14.52 8.16
C VAL A 71 -4.40 -13.94 8.13
N SER A 72 -5.22 -14.24 9.15
CA SER A 72 -6.59 -13.71 9.21
C SER A 72 -6.64 -12.18 9.34
N HIS A 73 -5.74 -11.60 10.13
CA HIS A 73 -5.64 -10.15 10.30
C HIS A 73 -5.16 -9.45 9.02
N MET A 74 -4.16 -10.01 8.34
CA MET A 74 -3.66 -9.49 7.06
C MET A 74 -4.74 -9.54 5.98
N ARG A 75 -5.53 -10.63 5.92
CA ARG A 75 -6.65 -10.72 4.97
C ARG A 75 -7.70 -9.63 5.22
N GLN A 76 -8.11 -9.43 6.47
CA GLN A 76 -9.09 -8.39 6.80
C GLN A 76 -8.59 -7.00 6.43
N ALA A 77 -7.34 -6.67 6.78
CA ALA A 77 -6.75 -5.38 6.46
C ALA A 77 -6.70 -5.12 4.93
N CYS A 78 -6.37 -6.15 4.14
CA CYS A 78 -6.34 -6.01 2.70
C CYS A 78 -7.74 -5.89 2.06
N GLU A 79 -8.75 -6.60 2.60
CA GLU A 79 -10.15 -6.45 2.16
C GLU A 79 -10.68 -5.04 2.43
N ASP A 80 -10.36 -4.47 3.61
CA ASP A 80 -10.77 -3.12 3.98
C ASP A 80 -10.12 -2.06 3.05
N ILE A 81 -8.83 -2.23 2.74
CA ILE A 81 -8.10 -1.37 1.79
C ILE A 81 -8.70 -1.46 0.38
N GLN A 82 -9.06 -2.67 -0.06
CA GLN A 82 -9.62 -2.89 -1.39
C GLN A 82 -11.03 -2.30 -1.51
N MET A 83 -11.87 -2.42 -0.48
CA MET A 83 -13.19 -1.78 -0.44
C MET A 83 -13.08 -0.25 -0.47
N ALA A 84 -12.12 0.33 0.24
CA ALA A 84 -11.92 1.77 0.29
C ALA A 84 -11.32 2.33 -1.03
N CYS A 85 -10.55 1.53 -1.78
CA CYS A 85 -9.99 1.96 -3.06
C CYS A 85 -9.99 0.87 -4.15
N PRO A 86 -11.16 0.57 -4.76
CA PRO A 86 -11.33 -0.56 -5.69
C PRO A 86 -10.44 -0.51 -6.95
N HIS A 87 -10.03 0.69 -7.36
CA HIS A 87 -9.24 0.92 -8.58
C HIS A 87 -7.77 1.23 -8.31
N ALA A 88 -7.38 1.41 -7.04
CA ALA A 88 -6.02 1.79 -6.71
C ALA A 88 -5.22 0.66 -6.07
N VAL A 89 -5.84 -0.42 -5.59
CA VAL A 89 -5.12 -1.50 -4.90
C VAL A 89 -5.60 -2.85 -5.42
N ALA A 90 -4.73 -3.55 -6.15
CA ALA A 90 -4.92 -4.98 -6.41
C ALA A 90 -3.96 -5.79 -5.54
N GLN A 91 -4.48 -6.80 -4.84
CA GLN A 91 -3.67 -7.81 -4.18
C GLN A 91 -3.23 -8.85 -5.21
N VAL A 92 -1.93 -9.03 -5.37
CA VAL A 92 -1.37 -10.20 -6.07
C VAL A 92 -0.92 -11.19 -5.01
N ARG A 93 -1.49 -12.40 -5.05
CA ARG A 93 -1.11 -13.53 -4.21
C ARG A 93 -0.22 -14.44 -5.04
N SER A 94 0.96 -14.78 -4.52
CA SER A 94 1.76 -15.92 -5.01
C SER A 94 1.21 -17.21 -4.44
#